data_AF-A0A7W1HT09-F1
#
_entry.id   AF-A0A7W1HT09-F1
#
_cell.length_a   1.000
_cell.length_b   1.000
_cell.length_c   1.000
_cell.angle_alpha   90.00
_cell.angle_beta   90.00
_cell.angle_gamma   90.00
#
_symmetry.space_group_name_H-M   'P 1'
#
loop_
_entity.id
_entity.type
_entity.pdbx_description
1 polymer ?
#
loop_
_entity_poly.entity_id
_entity_poly.type
_entity_poly.pdbx_seq_one_letter_code
_entity_poly.pdbx_strand_id
1 'polypeptide(L)' 'MASRLNPYISFAGNARPAMDFYKSVFGGTLTLHTYGEFGPQDAPNADQIMHGMI' A
#
# COMPACT_ATOMS: atom_id res chain seq x y z
N MET A 1 -1.99 -18.75 -22.61
CA MET A 1 -2.35 -17.84 -21.50
C MET A 1 -1.23 -16.84 -21.32
N ALA A 2 -1.54 -15.56 -21.24
CA ALA A 2 -0.54 -14.56 -20.86
C ALA A 2 -0.40 -14.55 -19.33
N SER A 3 0.82 -14.48 -18.82
CA SER A 3 1.06 -14.35 -17.39
C SER A 3 0.59 -12.98 -16.89
N ARG A 4 -0.12 -12.95 -15.77
CA ARG A 4 -0.46 -11.72 -15.07
C ARG A 4 0.53 -11.48 -13.94
N LEU A 5 1.26 -10.37 -14.01
CA LEU A 5 2.22 -9.96 -12.99
C LEU A 5 1.54 -9.03 -11.98
N ASN A 6 1.70 -9.30 -10.69
CA ASN A 6 1.30 -8.41 -9.59
C ASN A 6 2.55 -8.14 -8.75
N PRO A 7 3.40 -7.18 -9.15
CA PRO A 7 4.64 -6.90 -8.44
C PRO A 7 4.36 -6.40 -7.02
N TYR A 8 5.10 -6.92 -6.06
CA TYR A 8 5.00 -6.50 -4.66
C TYR A 8 6.26 -5.70 -4.29
N ILE A 9 6.09 -4.40 -4.09
CA ILE A 9 7.20 -3.45 -3.88
C ILE A 9 7.16 -2.94 -2.45
N SER A 10 8.29 -3.05 -1.76
CA SER A 10 8.47 -2.50 -0.41
C SER A 10 8.99 -1.07 -0.46
N PHE A 11 8.50 -0.25 0.47
CA PHE A 11 8.86 1.17 0.60
C PHE A 11 9.44 1.45 1.99
N ALA A 12 10.38 2.38 2.08
CA ALA A 12 11.00 2.79 3.34
C ALA A 12 10.16 3.87 4.05
N GLY A 13 8.96 3.50 4.49
CA GLY A 13 8.05 4.40 5.24
C GLY A 13 7.26 5.40 4.37
N ASN A 14 7.49 5.44 3.06
CA ASN A 14 6.83 6.37 2.12
C ASN A 14 5.79 5.69 1.20
N ALA A 15 5.27 4.51 1.59
CA ALA A 15 4.29 3.76 0.81
C ALA A 15 3.03 4.59 0.50
N ARG A 16 2.53 5.39 1.46
CA ARG A 16 1.32 6.21 1.29
C ARG A 16 1.48 7.25 0.18
N PRO A 17 2.46 8.17 0.26
CA PRO A 17 2.74 9.11 -0.82
C PRO A 17 2.99 8.44 -2.18
N ALA A 18 3.72 7.31 -2.21
CA ALA A 18 4.01 6.61 -3.46
C ALA A 18 2.73 6.07 -4.12
N MET A 19 1.84 5.45 -3.35
CA MET A 19 0.59 4.92 -3.87
C MET A 19 -0.39 6.03 -4.28
N ASP A 20 -0.42 7.16 -3.57
CA ASP A 20 -1.24 8.31 -3.96
C ASP A 20 -0.74 8.92 -5.28
N PHE A 21 0.59 9.02 -5.46
CA PHE A 21 1.20 9.40 -6.73
C PHE A 21 0.84 8.41 -7.84
N TYR A 22 0.96 7.11 -7.61
CA TYR A 22 0.59 6.09 -8.61
C TYR A 22 -0.88 6.19 -9.00
N LYS A 23 -1.79 6.47 -8.06
CA LYS A 23 -3.19 6.76 -8.38
C LYS A 23 -3.36 7.98 -9.26
N SER A 24 -2.61 9.04 -9.00
CA SER A 24 -2.66 10.25 -9.84
C SER A 24 -2.23 10.00 -11.28
N VAL A 25 -1.32 9.05 -11.50
CA VAL A 25 -0.77 8.71 -12.83
C VAL A 25 -1.64 7.67 -13.54
N PHE A 26 -2.02 6.60 -12.84
CA PHE A 26 -2.70 5.44 -13.44
C PHE A 26 -4.23 5.45 -13.28
N GLY A 27 -4.77 6.32 -12.43
CA GLY A 27 -6.18 6.31 -12.05
C GLY A 27 -6.52 5.09 -11.19
N GLY A 28 -7.76 4.60 -11.31
CA GLY A 28 -8.21 3.39 -10.64
C GLY A 28 -8.60 3.55 -9.17
N THR A 29 -8.84 2.40 -8.52
CA THR A 29 -9.29 2.33 -7.13
C THR A 29 -8.12 1.95 -6.25
N LEU A 30 -7.72 2.88 -5.40
CA LEU A 30 -6.64 2.67 -4.45
C LEU A 30 -7.18 2.05 -3.16
N THR A 31 -6.72 0.85 -2.83
CA THR A 31 -7.04 0.12 -1.60
C THR A 31 -5.81 0.00 -0.73
N LEU A 32 -5.94 0.32 0.55
CA LEU A 32 -4.82 0.49 1.46
C LEU A 32 -5.19 -0.10 2.81
N HIS A 33 -4.25 -0.82 3.39
CA HIS A 33 -4.38 -1.36 4.72
C HIS A 33 -3.17 -1.01 5.55
N THR A 34 -3.43 -0.50 6.75
CA THR A 34 -2.42 -0.13 7.73
C THR A 34 -2.00 -1.33 8.59
N TYR A 35 -0.87 -1.21 9.29
CA TYR A 35 -0.49 -2.23 10.29
C TYR A 35 -1.49 -2.29 11.45
N GLY A 36 -2.09 -1.16 11.83
CA GLY A 36 -3.09 -1.08 12.91
C GLY A 36 -4.42 -1.78 12.60
N GLU A 37 -4.73 -2.04 11.34
CA GLU A 37 -5.91 -2.83 10.94
C GLU A 37 -5.77 -4.33 11.22
N PHE A 38 -4.53 -4.83 11.24
CA PHE A 38 -4.24 -6.27 11.40
C PHE A 38 -3.42 -6.59 12.65
N GLY A 39 -2.90 -5.58 13.34
CA GLY A 39 -2.04 -5.70 14.51
C GLY A 39 -2.48 -4.78 15.66
N PRO A 40 -1.62 -4.61 16.68
CA PRO A 40 -1.91 -3.71 17.80
C PRO A 40 -2.04 -2.25 17.33
N GLN A 41 -3.12 -1.59 17.71
CA GLN A 41 -3.39 -0.19 17.33
C GLN A 41 -2.43 0.81 17.99
N ASP A 42 -1.78 0.42 19.09
CA ASP A 42 -0.80 1.20 19.83
C ASP A 42 0.65 0.94 19.39
N ALA A 43 0.86 0.10 18.37
CA ALA A 43 2.19 -0.13 17.82
C ALA A 43 2.77 1.17 17.23
N PRO A 44 4.09 1.44 17.36
CA PRO A 44 4.71 2.66 16.83
C PRO A 44 4.52 2.86 15.31
N ASN A 45 4.26 1.79 14.58
CA ASN A 45 4.05 1.77 13.14
C ASN A 45 2.60 1.51 12.72
N ALA A 46 1.62 1.62 13.64
CA ALA A 46 0.22 1.30 13.37
C ALA A 46 -0.32 2.05 12.12
N ASP A 47 0.06 3.31 11.92
CA ASP A 47 -0.38 4.13 10.78
C ASP A 47 0.38 3.86 9.47
N GLN A 48 1.45 3.05 9.50
CA GLN A 48 2.19 2.70 8.30
C GLN A 48 1.39 1.70 7.45
N ILE A 49 1.66 1.70 6.14
CA ILE A 49 0.95 0.84 5.19
C ILE A 49 1.57 -0.55 5.19
N MET A 50 0.76 -1.56 5.46
CA MET A 50 1.12 -2.97 5.38
C MET A 50 0.90 -3.51 3.97
N HIS A 51 -0.27 -3.24 3.39
CA HIS A 51 -0.65 -3.66 2.03
C HIS A 51 -1.31 -2.52 1.25
N GLY A 52 -0.99 -2.42 -0.04
CA GLY A 52 -1.60 -1.45 -0.94
C GLY A 52 -1.76 -2.04 -2.33
N MET A 53 -2.90 -1.76 -2.97
CA MET A 53 -3.19 -2.20 -4.33
C MET A 53 -3.90 -1.08 -5.09
N ILE A 54 -3.58 -0.98 -6.37
CA ILE A 54 -4.22 -0.08 -7.32
C ILE A 54 -4.46 -0.78 -8.66
#